data_AF-R9XLA1-F1
#
_entry.id   AF-R9XLA1-F1
#
_cell.length_a   1.000
_cell.length_b   1.000
_cell.length_c   1.000
_cell.angle_alpha   90.00
_cell.angle_beta   90.00
_cell.angle_gamma   90.00
#
_symmetry.space_group_name_H-M   'P 1'
#
loop_
_entity.id
_entity.type
_entity.pdbx_description
1 polymer ?
#
loop_
_entity_poly.entity_id
_entity_poly.type
_entity_poly.pdbx_seq_one_letter_code
_entity_poly.pdbx_strand_id
1 'polypeptide(L)'
;MLAGDSDVEEAPPVSVLPRNKILILGPAGKDYQVQVIRDLFNIEASADDRILRKIKWSNKYYELDVDLYIDTYESLKTWGAEFCSEECADVRDVLAGILLVFDETTDAETFGQLVEDCQFTDEKVLVACDLSSTELAPSLERALEVHDVALVSWRERGTNELGEQQGRDRVRELLDIHPWSECGLRMHAPTAAALAELDPLQADTPLDSVVTRIKQARERYLEITDVQAADEYATRIAHELTEQLLPE
;
A
#
# COMPACT_ATOMS: atom_id res chain seq x y z
N MET A 1 21.88 0.49 -56.30
CA MET A 1 21.40 -0.16 -55.07
C MET A 1 21.75 0.77 -53.92
N LEU A 2 20.72 1.33 -53.29
CA LEU A 2 20.83 2.30 -52.21
C LEU A 2 21.15 1.53 -50.92
N ALA A 3 22.29 1.83 -50.30
CA ALA A 3 22.55 1.45 -48.91
C ALA A 3 22.03 2.60 -48.05
N GLY A 4 20.88 2.38 -47.41
CA GLY A 4 20.40 3.22 -46.32
C GLY A 4 20.75 2.52 -45.02
N ASP A 5 21.85 2.91 -44.39
CA ASP A 5 22.04 2.72 -42.96
C ASP A 5 21.32 3.87 -42.27
N SER A 6 20.10 3.60 -41.82
CA SER A 6 19.48 4.41 -40.77
C SER A 6 19.95 3.84 -39.45
N ASP A 7 20.98 4.45 -38.88
CA ASP A 7 21.30 4.34 -37.45
C ASP A 7 20.06 4.78 -36.68
N VAL A 8 19.28 3.80 -36.22
CA VAL A 8 18.23 4.04 -35.23
C VAL A 8 18.97 4.25 -33.92
N GLU A 9 19.13 5.53 -33.56
CA GLU A 9 19.59 5.97 -32.26
C GLU A 9 18.64 5.40 -31.22
N GLU A 10 19.00 4.26 -30.61
CA GLU A 10 18.29 3.69 -29.47
C GLU A 10 18.27 4.75 -28.37
N ALA A 11 17.08 5.31 -28.12
CA ALA A 11 16.86 6.22 -27.00
C ALA A 11 17.40 5.56 -25.72
N PRO A 12 18.12 6.30 -24.86
CA PRO A 12 18.60 5.75 -23.60
C PRO A 12 17.41 5.18 -22.82
N PRO A 13 17.57 4.03 -22.13
CA PRO A 13 16.50 3.48 -21.32
C PRO A 13 16.05 4.57 -20.34
N VAL A 14 14.77 4.92 -20.38
CA VAL A 14 14.15 5.85 -19.44
C VAL A 14 14.48 5.32 -18.05
N SER A 15 15.36 6.02 -17.33
CA SER A 15 15.72 5.63 -15.98
C SER A 15 14.51 5.89 -15.11
N VAL A 16 13.68 4.87 -14.91
CA VAL A 16 12.55 4.98 -14.00
C VAL A 16 13.14 5.22 -12.61
N LEU A 17 12.89 6.41 -12.09
CA LEU A 17 13.39 6.82 -10.79
C LEU A 17 12.57 6.09 -9.72
N PRO A 18 13.21 5.57 -8.66
CA PRO A 18 12.51 4.82 -7.63
C PRO A 18 11.50 5.71 -6.92
N ARG A 19 10.25 5.24 -6.85
CA ARG A 19 9.13 5.92 -6.20
C ARG A 19 9.16 5.73 -4.69
N ASN A 20 10.19 6.28 -4.06
CA ASN A 20 10.44 6.12 -2.63
C ASN A 20 10.24 7.42 -1.84
N LYS A 21 9.57 8.42 -2.42
CA LYS A 21 9.50 9.78 -1.85
C LYS A 21 8.12 10.04 -1.27
N ILE A 22 8.06 10.54 -0.05
CA ILE A 22 6.80 10.92 0.60
C ILE A 22 6.84 12.41 0.85
N LEU A 23 5.84 13.13 0.36
CA LEU A 23 5.67 14.55 0.63
C LEU A 23 4.77 14.75 1.85
N ILE A 24 5.23 15.53 2.83
CA ILE A 24 4.46 15.97 3.99
C ILE A 24 4.29 17.47 3.89
N LEU A 25 3.04 17.89 3.71
CA LEU A 25 2.65 19.26 3.47
C LEU A 25 1.83 19.78 4.65
N GLY A 26 2.11 20.98 5.15
CA GLY A 26 1.35 21.57 6.24
C GLY A 26 1.32 23.11 6.21
N PRO A 27 0.42 23.75 6.97
CA PRO A 27 0.26 25.20 6.93
C PRO A 27 1.49 25.92 7.46
N ALA A 28 1.84 27.04 6.82
CA ALA A 28 2.96 27.89 7.23
C ALA A 28 2.76 28.45 8.65
N GLY A 29 3.82 28.41 9.46
CA GLY A 29 3.79 28.92 10.84
C GLY A 29 3.28 27.93 11.90
N LYS A 30 3.01 26.67 11.52
CA LYS A 30 2.73 25.57 12.45
C LYS A 30 3.79 24.48 12.32
N ASP A 31 4.11 23.81 13.42
CA ASP A 31 5.08 22.70 13.46
C ASP A 31 4.40 21.32 13.31
N TYR A 32 3.29 21.26 12.57
CA TYR A 32 2.46 20.06 12.45
C TYR A 32 3.18 18.91 11.72
N GLN A 33 3.98 19.24 10.71
CA GLN A 33 4.81 18.29 9.97
C GLN A 33 5.82 17.61 10.90
N VAL A 34 6.46 18.39 11.80
CA VAL A 34 7.43 17.87 12.77
C VAL A 34 6.74 16.88 13.72
N GLN A 35 5.52 17.19 14.17
CA GLN A 35 4.73 16.26 14.99
C GLN A 35 4.43 14.97 14.23
N VAL A 36 3.99 15.06 12.97
CA VAL A 36 3.68 13.90 12.12
C VAL A 36 4.92 13.03 11.91
N ILE A 37 6.06 13.64 11.60
CA ILE A 37 7.33 12.93 11.37
C ILE A 37 7.79 12.20 12.62
N ARG A 38 7.76 12.88 13.76
CA ARG A 38 8.13 12.30 15.05
C ARG A 38 7.21 11.13 15.40
N ASP A 39 5.91 11.28 15.21
CA ASP A 39 4.94 10.28 15.65
C ASP A 39 4.87 9.05 14.71
N LEU A 40 5.09 9.22 13.39
CA LEU A 40 5.09 8.12 12.41
C LEU A 40 6.45 7.44 12.23
N PHE A 41 7.50 8.23 11.99
CA PHE A 41 8.82 7.75 11.62
C PHE A 41 9.76 7.67 12.82
N ASN A 42 9.37 8.19 13.99
CA ASN A 42 10.18 8.23 15.20
C ASN A 42 11.52 8.96 14.99
N ILE A 43 11.48 10.05 14.22
CA ILE A 43 12.62 10.92 13.91
C ILE A 43 12.40 12.29 14.54
N GLU A 44 13.44 12.83 15.16
CA GLU A 44 13.47 14.24 15.57
C GLU A 44 13.83 15.10 14.36
N ALA A 45 12.81 15.61 13.68
CA ALA A 45 12.98 16.61 12.63
C ALA A 45 12.96 18.02 13.22
N SER A 46 13.75 18.92 12.66
CA SER A 46 13.69 20.35 12.93
C SER A 46 12.73 21.03 11.96
N ALA A 47 12.15 22.18 12.34
CA ALA A 47 11.28 22.96 11.45
C ALA A 47 12.00 23.46 10.18
N ASP A 48 13.33 23.53 10.21
CA ASP A 48 14.16 23.92 9.07
C ASP A 48 14.49 22.76 8.12
N ASP A 49 14.18 21.52 8.50
CA ASP A 49 14.46 20.35 7.68
C ASP A 49 13.44 20.27 6.54
N ARG A 50 13.93 20.42 5.31
CA ARG A 50 13.09 20.31 4.10
C ARG A 50 13.12 18.93 3.46
N ILE A 51 14.24 18.23 3.58
CA ILE A 51 14.44 16.93 2.94
C ILE A 51 15.19 16.01 3.89
N LEU A 52 14.54 14.93 4.32
CA LEU A 52 15.15 13.86 5.10
C LEU A 52 15.37 12.65 4.17
N ARG A 53 16.61 12.19 4.06
CA ARG A 53 16.98 11.11 3.12
C ARG A 53 17.27 9.80 3.84
N LYS A 54 17.02 8.68 3.16
CA LYS A 54 17.34 7.32 3.62
C LYS A 54 16.72 6.98 4.97
N ILE A 55 15.46 7.37 5.13
CA ILE A 55 14.65 6.96 6.28
C ILE A 55 14.27 5.51 6.10
N LYS A 56 14.56 4.68 7.10
CA LYS A 56 14.20 3.27 7.05
C LYS A 56 12.73 3.10 7.39
N TRP A 57 11.93 2.66 6.42
CA TRP A 57 10.60 2.14 6.66
C TRP A 57 10.68 0.62 6.78
N SER A 58 10.20 0.06 7.88
CA SER A 58 10.26 -1.39 8.13
C SER A 58 8.99 -1.87 8.79
N ASN A 59 8.47 -2.99 8.32
CA ASN A 59 7.40 -3.73 8.96
C ASN A 59 7.82 -5.19 9.19
N LYS A 60 6.88 -6.07 9.54
CA LYS A 60 7.18 -7.49 9.79
C LYS A 60 7.70 -8.22 8.53
N TYR A 61 7.40 -7.71 7.34
CA TYR A 61 7.58 -8.40 6.08
C TYR A 61 8.78 -7.88 5.28
N TYR A 62 9.02 -6.57 5.29
CA TYR A 62 10.08 -5.95 4.52
C TYR A 62 10.64 -4.69 5.20
N GLU A 63 11.82 -4.28 4.74
CA GLU A 63 12.40 -2.95 4.96
C GLU A 63 12.71 -2.26 3.63
N LEU A 64 12.56 -0.93 3.58
CA LEU A 64 13.01 -0.08 2.49
C LEU A 64 13.54 1.27 2.99
N ASP A 65 14.26 1.97 2.12
CA ASP A 65 14.75 3.32 2.36
C ASP A 65 13.83 4.33 1.62
N VAL A 66 13.12 5.17 2.38
CA VAL A 66 12.26 6.26 1.87
C VAL A 66 12.89 7.63 2.11
N ASP A 67 12.54 8.59 1.26
CA ASP A 67 12.93 10.00 1.42
C ASP A 67 11.68 10.82 1.78
N LEU A 68 11.77 11.66 2.80
CA LEU A 68 10.69 12.55 3.21
C LEU A 68 10.97 13.96 2.70
N TYR A 69 10.02 14.52 1.96
CA TYR A 69 9.98 15.91 1.55
C TYR A 69 9.01 16.65 2.47
N ILE A 70 9.48 17.74 3.05
CA ILE A 70 8.74 18.52 4.04
C ILE A 70 8.54 19.89 3.43
N ASP A 71 7.28 20.29 3.28
CA ASP A 71 6.94 21.56 2.69
C ASP A 71 5.84 22.27 3.48
N THR A 72 5.76 23.58 3.25
CA THR A 72 4.77 24.45 3.89
C THR A 72 3.97 25.21 2.85
N TYR A 73 2.70 25.47 3.15
CA TYR A 73 1.83 26.28 2.30
C TYR A 73 1.21 27.44 3.08
N GLU A 74 1.13 28.61 2.44
CA GLU A 74 0.26 29.70 2.89
C GLU A 74 -1.14 29.58 2.28
N SER A 75 -1.19 29.15 1.02
CA SER A 75 -2.43 28.85 0.30
C SER A 75 -2.25 27.58 -0.50
N LEU A 76 -3.00 26.54 -0.13
CA LEU A 76 -2.92 25.23 -0.79
C LEU A 76 -3.26 25.32 -2.28
N LYS A 77 -4.15 26.25 -2.67
CA LYS A 77 -4.52 26.48 -4.06
C LYS A 77 -3.36 27.00 -4.91
N THR A 78 -2.59 27.96 -4.39
CA THR A 78 -1.42 28.50 -5.10
C THR A 78 -0.32 27.45 -5.19
N TRP A 79 -0.05 26.78 -4.07
CA TRP A 79 0.92 25.68 -4.02
C TRP A 79 0.54 24.55 -5.00
N GLY A 80 -0.73 24.18 -5.06
CA GLY A 80 -1.23 23.17 -5.99
C GLY A 80 -1.08 23.55 -7.46
N ALA A 81 -1.31 24.82 -7.81
CA ALA A 81 -1.10 25.28 -9.18
C ALA A 81 0.37 25.21 -9.62
N GLU A 82 1.30 25.53 -8.72
CA GLU A 82 2.73 25.36 -8.96
C GLU A 82 3.10 23.88 -9.04
N PHE A 83 2.59 23.06 -8.12
CA PHE A 83 2.87 21.63 -8.04
C PHE A 83 2.29 20.85 -9.23
N CYS A 84 1.15 21.24 -9.80
CA CYS A 84 0.58 20.62 -11.00
C CYS A 84 1.19 21.17 -12.31
N SER A 85 2.14 22.12 -12.24
CA SER A 85 2.84 22.62 -13.44
C SER A 85 3.73 21.55 -14.08
N GLU A 86 4.03 21.68 -15.37
CA GLU A 86 4.94 20.79 -16.11
C GLU A 86 6.35 20.75 -15.48
N GLU A 87 6.79 21.84 -14.84
CA GLU A 87 8.10 21.93 -14.19
C GLU A 87 8.23 20.98 -13.00
N CYS A 88 7.11 20.56 -12.41
CA CYS A 88 7.06 19.62 -11.29
C CYS A 88 6.70 18.19 -11.70
N ALA A 89 6.60 17.88 -13.00
CA ALA A 89 6.25 16.54 -13.48
C ALA A 89 7.20 15.46 -12.93
N ASP A 90 8.51 15.69 -13.01
CA ASP A 90 9.52 14.77 -12.47
C ASP A 90 9.35 14.53 -10.96
N VAL A 91 8.93 15.56 -10.21
CA VAL A 91 8.67 15.44 -8.77
C VAL A 91 7.44 14.58 -8.52
N ARG A 92 6.37 14.78 -9.29
CA ARG A 92 5.14 13.98 -9.19
C ARG A 92 5.40 12.52 -9.50
N ASP A 93 6.30 12.22 -10.44
CA ASP A 93 6.61 10.85 -10.85
C ASP A 93 7.35 10.05 -9.79
N VAL A 94 8.22 10.70 -8.98
CA VAL A 94 9.00 10.03 -7.92
C VAL A 94 8.27 9.93 -6.58
N LEU A 95 7.14 10.60 -6.42
CA LEU A 95 6.35 10.57 -5.18
C LEU A 95 5.54 9.28 -5.08
N ALA A 96 5.76 8.55 -3.98
CA ALA A 96 4.96 7.42 -3.52
C ALA A 96 3.64 7.88 -2.88
N GLY A 97 3.67 9.04 -2.22
CA GLY A 97 2.50 9.55 -1.51
C GLY A 97 2.63 11.00 -1.05
N ILE A 98 1.48 11.59 -0.72
CA ILE A 98 1.33 12.95 -0.23
C ILE A 98 0.47 12.89 1.04
N LEU A 99 1.03 13.37 2.13
CA LEU A 99 0.35 13.57 3.41
C LEU A 99 0.11 15.06 3.58
N LEU A 100 -1.13 15.49 3.43
CA LEU A 100 -1.56 16.83 3.80
C LEU A 100 -1.89 16.85 5.29
N VAL A 101 -1.36 17.84 5.99
CA VAL A 101 -1.62 18.08 7.40
C VAL A 101 -2.35 19.41 7.51
N PHE A 102 -3.59 19.41 7.96
CA PHE A 102 -4.44 20.60 7.96
C PHE A 102 -5.09 20.84 9.33
N ASP A 103 -5.50 22.08 9.58
CA ASP A 103 -6.35 22.47 10.69
C ASP A 103 -7.73 23.00 10.24
N GLU A 104 -7.83 23.51 9.01
CA GLU A 104 -9.08 23.98 8.41
C GLU A 104 -9.62 22.98 7.38
N THR A 105 -10.90 22.64 7.46
CA THR A 105 -11.54 21.66 6.55
C THR A 105 -11.55 22.09 5.08
N THR A 106 -11.45 23.40 4.81
CA THR A 106 -11.37 23.96 3.46
C THR A 106 -10.08 23.56 2.73
N ASP A 107 -8.99 23.33 3.47
CA ASP A 107 -7.73 22.87 2.88
C ASP A 107 -7.88 21.43 2.39
N ALA A 108 -8.56 20.59 3.16
CA ALA A 108 -8.83 19.21 2.77
C ALA A 108 -9.68 19.14 1.50
N GLU A 109 -10.76 19.92 1.39
CA GLU A 109 -11.55 20.00 0.15
C GLU A 109 -10.71 20.49 -1.04
N THR A 110 -9.88 21.50 -0.83
CA THR A 110 -8.97 22.02 -1.87
C THR A 110 -7.96 20.97 -2.30
N PHE A 111 -7.51 20.11 -1.39
CA PHE A 111 -6.61 19.01 -1.68
C PHE A 111 -7.26 17.94 -2.57
N GLY A 112 -8.52 17.57 -2.29
CA GLY A 112 -9.28 16.67 -3.16
C GLY A 112 -9.35 17.21 -4.59
N GLN A 113 -9.64 18.49 -4.76
CA GLN A 113 -9.65 19.13 -6.07
C GLN A 113 -8.27 19.15 -6.73
N LEU A 114 -7.21 19.42 -5.97
CA LEU A 114 -5.82 19.41 -6.47
C LEU A 114 -5.44 18.03 -7.00
N VAL A 115 -5.82 16.97 -6.31
CA VAL A 115 -5.60 15.58 -6.73
C VAL A 115 -6.28 15.31 -8.08
N GLU A 116 -7.51 15.79 -8.26
CA GLU A 116 -8.23 15.70 -9.53
C GLU A 116 -7.53 16.50 -10.64
N ASP A 117 -7.09 17.73 -10.35
CA ASP A 117 -6.44 18.63 -11.30
C ASP A 117 -5.07 18.10 -11.75
N CYS A 118 -4.32 17.47 -10.84
CA CYS A 118 -3.00 16.91 -11.11
C CYS A 118 -3.03 15.58 -11.88
N GLN A 119 -4.20 14.93 -12.00
CA GLN A 119 -4.43 13.69 -12.77
C GLN A 119 -3.32 12.64 -12.60
N PHE A 120 -3.06 12.19 -11.38
CA PHE A 120 -2.03 11.19 -11.14
C PHE A 120 -2.28 9.91 -11.95
N THR A 121 -1.27 9.48 -12.69
CA THR A 121 -1.32 8.27 -13.54
C THR A 121 -1.11 6.97 -12.77
N ASP A 122 -0.71 7.07 -11.50
CA ASP A 122 -0.18 5.97 -10.71
C ASP A 122 -0.82 5.91 -9.33
N GLU A 123 -0.81 4.73 -8.74
CA GLU A 123 -1.24 4.51 -7.37
C GLU A 123 -0.32 5.28 -6.41
N LYS A 124 -0.86 6.30 -5.74
CA LYS A 124 -0.16 7.09 -4.72
C LYS A 124 -0.92 7.02 -3.40
N VAL A 125 -0.19 7.05 -2.30
CA VAL A 125 -0.79 7.16 -0.96
C VAL A 125 -1.18 8.61 -0.73
N LEU A 126 -2.48 8.93 -0.79
CA LEU A 126 -3.00 10.27 -0.55
C LEU A 126 -3.73 10.31 0.79
N VAL A 127 -3.26 11.12 1.72
CA VAL A 127 -3.82 11.19 3.08
C VAL A 127 -3.99 12.65 3.48
N ALA A 128 -5.18 12.99 3.97
CA ALA A 128 -5.47 14.26 4.61
C ALA A 128 -5.59 14.03 6.13
N CYS A 129 -4.70 14.63 6.90
CA CYS A 129 -4.59 14.50 8.35
C CYS A 129 -5.10 15.76 9.06
N ASP A 130 -6.16 15.61 9.83
CA ASP A 130 -6.67 16.66 10.73
C ASP A 130 -5.94 16.60 12.08
N LEU A 131 -5.28 17.68 12.48
CA LEU A 131 -4.62 17.81 13.80
C LEU A 131 -5.38 18.71 14.77
N SER A 132 -6.42 19.41 14.31
CA SER A 132 -7.16 20.41 15.06
C SER A 132 -8.37 19.79 15.76
N SER A 133 -9.16 19.00 15.02
CA SER A 133 -10.38 18.37 15.53
C SER A 133 -10.11 16.96 16.05
N THR A 134 -10.99 16.52 16.95
CA THR A 134 -11.09 15.11 17.33
C THR A 134 -12.15 14.41 16.49
N GLU A 135 -13.16 15.14 16.01
CA GLU A 135 -14.27 14.60 15.21
C GLU A 135 -14.23 15.16 13.79
N LEU A 136 -14.27 14.26 12.81
CA LEU A 136 -14.30 14.60 11.40
C LEU A 136 -15.74 14.74 10.91
N ALA A 137 -16.00 15.71 10.06
CA ALA A 137 -17.31 15.87 9.44
C ALA A 137 -17.54 14.75 8.40
N PRO A 138 -18.63 13.95 8.49
CA PRO A 138 -18.90 12.88 7.52
C PRO A 138 -19.08 13.38 6.08
N SER A 139 -19.41 14.66 5.91
CA SER A 139 -19.48 15.30 4.59
C SER A 139 -18.11 15.46 3.95
N LEU A 140 -17.07 15.73 4.75
CA LEU A 140 -15.71 15.91 4.29
C LEU A 140 -15.09 14.57 3.88
N GLU A 141 -15.34 13.52 4.67
CA GLU A 141 -14.92 12.16 4.34
C GLU A 141 -15.43 11.74 2.97
N ARG A 142 -16.74 11.87 2.72
CA ARG A 142 -17.34 11.57 1.41
C ARG A 142 -16.80 12.42 0.28
N ALA A 143 -16.47 13.69 0.54
CA ALA A 143 -15.90 14.56 -0.48
C ALA A 143 -14.49 14.07 -0.91
N LEU A 144 -13.69 13.61 0.04
CA LEU A 144 -12.33 13.12 -0.19
C LEU A 144 -12.28 11.70 -0.75
N GLU A 145 -13.21 10.84 -0.35
CA GLU A 145 -13.35 9.47 -0.89
C GLU A 145 -13.53 9.47 -2.42
N VAL A 146 -14.20 10.47 -2.98
CA VAL A 146 -14.38 10.61 -4.44
C VAL A 146 -13.05 10.80 -5.17
N HIS A 147 -12.03 11.29 -4.47
CA HIS A 147 -10.70 11.55 -4.99
C HIS A 147 -9.65 10.53 -4.51
N ASP A 148 -10.10 9.39 -3.94
CA ASP A 148 -9.25 8.37 -3.32
C ASP A 148 -8.29 8.94 -2.23
N VAL A 149 -8.71 10.01 -1.56
CA VAL A 149 -7.96 10.62 -0.46
C VAL A 149 -8.47 10.08 0.87
N ALA A 150 -7.59 9.45 1.65
CA ALA A 150 -7.94 8.98 2.98
C ALA A 150 -7.97 10.14 3.98
N LEU A 151 -9.11 10.37 4.62
CA LEU A 151 -9.24 11.33 5.71
C LEU A 151 -8.90 10.67 7.05
N VAL A 152 -8.03 11.31 7.84
CA VAL A 152 -7.55 10.76 9.11
C VAL A 152 -7.57 11.83 10.21
N SER A 153 -8.22 11.52 11.33
CA SER A 153 -8.13 12.32 12.56
C SER A 153 -6.88 11.93 13.33
N TRP A 154 -5.84 12.78 13.35
CA TRP A 154 -4.52 12.40 13.87
C TRP A 154 -4.53 11.99 15.34
N ARG A 155 -5.44 12.56 16.11
CA ARG A 155 -5.53 12.36 17.56
C ARG A 155 -6.28 11.09 17.94
N GLU A 156 -7.08 10.53 17.03
CA GLU A 156 -7.78 9.27 17.26
C GLU A 156 -6.81 8.10 17.35
N ARG A 157 -7.22 7.05 18.07
CA ARG A 157 -6.40 5.87 18.34
C ARG A 157 -7.28 4.63 18.44
N GLY A 158 -6.70 3.49 18.08
CA GLY A 158 -7.34 2.20 18.18
C GLY A 158 -8.12 1.88 16.92
N THR A 159 -9.22 1.15 17.09
CA THR A 159 -10.05 0.67 15.99
C THR A 159 -11.46 1.21 16.10
N ASN A 160 -12.07 1.52 14.95
CA ASN A 160 -13.48 1.88 14.88
C ASN A 160 -14.39 0.65 15.13
N GLU A 161 -15.71 0.86 15.06
CA GLU A 161 -16.71 -0.20 15.26
C GLU A 161 -16.63 -1.33 14.22
N LEU A 162 -15.96 -1.10 13.10
CA LEU A 162 -15.74 -2.06 12.02
C LEU A 162 -14.40 -2.79 12.16
N GLY A 163 -13.60 -2.47 13.18
CA GLY A 163 -12.27 -3.04 13.40
C GLY A 163 -11.17 -2.40 12.56
N GLU A 164 -11.43 -1.29 11.88
CA GLU A 164 -10.45 -0.58 11.06
C GLU A 164 -9.57 0.33 11.93
N GLN A 165 -8.28 0.42 11.59
CA GLN A 165 -7.35 1.30 12.30
C GLN A 165 -7.74 2.77 12.15
N GLN A 166 -7.54 3.55 13.22
CA GLN A 166 -7.79 4.99 13.23
C GLN A 166 -6.52 5.80 13.48
N GLY A 167 -6.59 7.09 13.12
CA GLY A 167 -5.51 8.06 13.33
C GLY A 167 -4.18 7.63 12.69
N ARG A 168 -3.09 7.86 13.42
CA ARG A 168 -1.73 7.56 12.93
C ARG A 168 -1.51 6.10 12.53
N ASP A 169 -2.23 5.17 13.15
CA ASP A 169 -2.06 3.74 12.89
C ASP A 169 -2.68 3.39 11.52
N ARG A 170 -3.74 4.10 11.11
CA ARG A 170 -4.28 4.04 9.74
C ARG A 170 -3.30 4.53 8.70
N VAL A 171 -2.61 5.65 8.96
CA VAL A 171 -1.60 6.19 8.03
C VAL A 171 -0.45 5.20 7.85
N ARG A 172 0.00 4.57 8.95
CA ARG A 172 1.02 3.52 8.89
C ARG A 172 0.55 2.33 8.06
N GLU A 173 -0.68 1.87 8.26
CA GLU A 173 -1.26 0.78 7.48
C GLU A 173 -1.29 1.11 5.97
N LEU A 174 -1.72 2.32 5.60
CA LEU A 174 -1.75 2.75 4.19
C LEU A 174 -0.35 2.74 3.56
N LEU A 175 0.68 3.12 4.30
CA LEU A 175 2.08 3.06 3.84
C LEU A 175 2.62 1.62 3.79
N ASP A 176 2.16 0.74 4.67
CA ASP A 176 2.56 -0.67 4.72
C ASP A 176 1.96 -1.51 3.59
N ILE A 177 0.75 -1.19 3.14
CA ILE A 177 0.10 -1.88 2.02
C ILE A 177 0.43 -1.29 0.66
N HIS A 178 1.11 -0.13 0.62
CA HIS A 178 1.45 0.54 -0.62
C HIS A 178 2.42 -0.30 -1.48
N PRO A 179 2.16 -0.47 -2.79
CA PRO A 179 3.07 -1.18 -3.68
C PRO A 179 4.31 -0.33 -4.01
N TRP A 180 5.34 -0.46 -3.17
CA TRP A 180 6.65 0.16 -3.34
C TRP A 180 7.37 -0.36 -4.59
N SER A 181 6.98 0.17 -5.75
CA SER A 181 7.53 -0.19 -7.05
C SER A 181 8.97 0.30 -7.15
N GLU A 182 9.88 -0.58 -7.58
CA GLU A 182 11.28 -0.23 -7.92
C GLU A 182 12.14 0.31 -6.77
N CYS A 183 11.68 0.18 -5.52
CA CYS A 183 12.33 0.77 -4.33
C CYS A 183 13.37 -0.12 -3.64
N GLY A 184 13.78 -1.24 -4.25
CA GLY A 184 14.80 -2.12 -3.67
C GLY A 184 14.41 -2.71 -2.32
N LEU A 185 13.15 -3.15 -2.19
CA LEU A 185 12.61 -3.82 -1.01
C LEU A 185 13.51 -4.95 -0.53
N ARG A 186 13.86 -4.95 0.76
CA ARG A 186 14.56 -6.07 1.39
C ARG A 186 13.56 -6.85 2.23
N MET A 187 13.19 -8.03 1.76
CA MET A 187 12.32 -8.92 2.51
C MET A 187 13.04 -9.40 3.77
N HIS A 188 12.34 -9.40 4.90
CA HIS A 188 12.85 -10.08 6.08
C HIS A 188 12.87 -11.59 5.81
N ALA A 189 13.99 -12.24 6.12
CA ALA A 189 14.03 -13.69 6.11
C ALA A 189 12.95 -14.20 7.08
N PRO A 190 12.13 -15.18 6.68
CA PRO A 190 11.14 -15.73 7.59
C PRO A 190 11.88 -16.26 8.82
N THR A 191 11.48 -15.80 10.00
CA THR A 191 12.11 -16.25 11.24
C THR A 191 11.89 -17.76 11.37
N ALA A 192 12.82 -18.47 12.01
CA ALA A 192 12.67 -19.91 12.25
C ALA A 192 11.33 -20.24 12.96
N ALA A 193 10.78 -19.30 13.74
CA ALA A 193 9.45 -19.40 14.34
C ALA A 193 8.30 -19.26 13.32
N ALA A 194 8.38 -18.34 12.35
CA ALA A 194 7.38 -18.23 11.28
C ALA A 194 7.46 -19.41 10.29
N LEU A 195 8.65 -19.97 10.05
CA LEU A 195 8.84 -21.22 9.33
C LEU A 195 8.31 -22.44 10.10
N ALA A 196 8.35 -22.40 11.44
CA ALA A 196 7.78 -23.44 12.31
C ALA A 196 6.24 -23.35 12.41
N GLU A 197 5.65 -22.15 12.32
CA GLU A 197 4.20 -21.96 12.20
C GLU A 197 3.66 -22.30 10.79
N LEU A 198 4.50 -22.11 9.76
CA LEU A 198 4.24 -22.58 8.39
C LEU A 198 4.59 -24.04 8.18
N ASP A 199 5.04 -24.76 9.21
CA ASP A 199 5.33 -26.18 9.10
C ASP A 199 3.99 -26.94 8.98
N PRO A 200 3.61 -27.44 7.79
CA PRO A 200 2.39 -28.20 7.63
C PRO A 200 2.51 -29.58 8.30
N LEU A 201 3.68 -29.90 8.87
CA LEU A 201 4.00 -31.19 9.49
C LEU A 201 3.42 -31.38 10.90
N GLN A 202 2.55 -30.49 11.39
CA GLN A 202 1.68 -30.81 12.54
C GLN A 202 0.29 -31.34 12.14
N ALA A 203 0.00 -31.50 10.84
CA ALA A 203 -1.07 -32.38 10.40
C ALA A 203 -0.45 -33.72 9.97
N ASP A 204 -0.67 -34.77 10.77
CA ASP A 204 -0.15 -36.13 10.61
C ASP A 204 -0.68 -36.89 9.36
N THR A 205 -0.97 -36.18 8.26
CA THR A 205 -1.38 -36.76 6.98
C THR A 205 -0.56 -36.12 5.85
N PRO A 206 0.49 -36.79 5.33
CA PRO A 206 1.32 -36.22 4.27
C PRO A 206 0.45 -35.98 3.02
N LEU A 207 0.41 -34.73 2.56
CA LEU A 207 -0.39 -34.26 1.42
C LEU A 207 -0.15 -35.10 0.16
N ASP A 208 1.05 -35.67 0.01
CA ASP A 208 1.41 -36.59 -1.07
C ASP A 208 0.54 -37.86 -1.09
N SER A 209 0.11 -38.35 0.07
CA SER A 209 -0.81 -39.49 0.17
C SER A 209 -2.21 -39.13 -0.36
N VAL A 210 -2.69 -37.93 -0.05
CA VAL A 210 -3.98 -37.39 -0.51
C VAL A 210 -3.95 -37.17 -2.03
N VAL A 211 -2.89 -36.56 -2.55
CA VAL A 211 -2.69 -36.34 -4.00
C VAL A 211 -2.62 -37.67 -4.75
N THR A 212 -1.93 -38.68 -4.19
CA THR A 212 -1.86 -40.02 -4.79
C THR A 212 -3.23 -40.69 -4.82
N ARG A 213 -4.02 -40.55 -3.75
CA ARG A 213 -5.40 -41.08 -3.67
C ARG A 213 -6.34 -40.40 -4.65
N ILE A 214 -6.25 -39.08 -4.81
CA ILE A 214 -7.06 -38.33 -5.78
C ILE A 214 -6.74 -38.79 -7.21
N LYS A 215 -5.47 -39.03 -7.53
CA LYS A 215 -5.07 -39.55 -8.84
C LYS A 215 -5.65 -40.95 -9.09
N GLN A 216 -5.53 -41.85 -8.12
CA GLN A 216 -6.10 -43.21 -8.21
C GLN A 216 -7.64 -43.20 -8.29
N ALA A 217 -8.30 -42.30 -7.56
CA ALA A 217 -9.74 -42.14 -7.60
C ALA A 217 -10.22 -41.61 -8.96
N ARG A 218 -9.47 -40.67 -9.56
CA ARG A 218 -9.75 -40.18 -10.92
C ARG A 218 -9.61 -41.29 -11.96
N GLU A 219 -8.55 -42.10 -11.88
CA GLU A 219 -8.36 -43.24 -12.78
C GLU A 219 -9.52 -44.24 -12.68
N ARG A 220 -9.94 -44.59 -11.46
CA ARG A 220 -11.10 -45.48 -11.24
C ARG A 220 -12.43 -44.88 -11.66
N TYR A 221 -12.65 -43.58 -11.45
CA TYR A 221 -13.86 -42.90 -11.91
C TYR A 221 -13.99 -42.98 -13.44
N LEU A 222 -12.88 -42.85 -14.16
CA LEU A 222 -12.85 -42.95 -15.63
C LEU A 222 -13.07 -44.39 -16.13
N GLU A 223 -12.87 -45.40 -15.29
CA GLU A 223 -13.12 -46.81 -15.61
C GLU A 223 -14.58 -47.24 -15.38
N ILE A 224 -15.35 -46.47 -14.58
CA ILE A 224 -16.76 -46.77 -14.30
C ILE A 224 -17.62 -46.30 -15.47
N THR A 225 -18.28 -47.25 -16.15
CA THR A 225 -19.12 -46.98 -17.33
C THR A 225 -20.55 -46.55 -16.97
N ASP A 226 -20.97 -46.78 -15.72
CA ASP A 226 -22.28 -46.39 -15.21
C ASP A 226 -22.21 -45.04 -14.48
N VAL A 227 -22.95 -44.06 -15.00
CA VAL A 227 -22.91 -42.66 -14.54
C VAL A 227 -23.39 -42.53 -13.09
N GLN A 228 -24.40 -43.31 -12.69
CA GLN A 228 -24.92 -43.23 -11.32
C GLN A 228 -23.94 -43.82 -10.31
N ALA A 229 -23.32 -44.96 -10.64
CA ALA A 229 -22.27 -45.57 -9.81
C ALA A 229 -20.99 -44.72 -9.76
N ALA A 230 -20.66 -43.98 -10.83
CA ALA A 230 -19.51 -43.09 -10.86
C ALA A 230 -19.69 -41.90 -9.91
N ASP A 231 -20.87 -41.27 -9.91
CA ASP A 231 -21.16 -40.13 -9.01
C ASP A 231 -21.26 -40.53 -7.54
N GLU A 232 -21.82 -41.71 -7.24
CA GLU A 232 -21.81 -42.27 -5.87
C GLU A 232 -20.37 -42.55 -5.39
N TYR A 233 -19.51 -43.06 -6.28
CA TYR A 233 -18.09 -43.28 -5.99
C TYR A 233 -17.34 -41.97 -5.74
N ALA A 234 -17.55 -40.95 -6.58
CA ALA A 234 -16.93 -39.63 -6.42
C ALA A 234 -17.34 -38.95 -5.10
N THR A 235 -18.63 -39.01 -4.76
CA THR A 235 -19.17 -38.43 -3.53
C THR A 235 -18.58 -39.10 -2.29
N ARG A 236 -18.46 -40.44 -2.31
CA ARG A 236 -17.88 -41.20 -1.20
C ARG A 236 -16.40 -40.88 -1.00
N ILE A 237 -15.61 -40.84 -2.07
CA ILE A 237 -14.17 -40.50 -1.97
C ILE A 237 -13.97 -39.05 -1.52
N ALA A 238 -14.79 -38.11 -1.99
CA ALA A 238 -14.74 -36.72 -1.54
C ALA A 238 -14.99 -36.61 -0.03
N HIS A 239 -15.96 -37.36 0.50
CA HIS A 239 -16.25 -37.40 1.93
C HIS A 239 -15.10 -38.02 2.73
N GLU A 240 -14.59 -39.17 2.30
CA GLU A 240 -13.44 -39.86 2.95
C GLU A 240 -12.18 -38.98 2.97
N LEU A 241 -11.92 -38.17 1.93
CA LEU A 241 -10.79 -37.24 1.90
C LEU A 241 -11.01 -36.00 2.77
N THR A 242 -12.26 -35.55 2.90
CA THR A 242 -12.60 -34.40 3.74
C THR A 242 -12.44 -34.73 5.22
N GLU A 243 -12.87 -35.92 5.66
CA GLU A 243 -12.66 -36.40 7.04
C GLU A 243 -11.17 -36.58 7.38
N GLN A 244 -10.33 -36.89 6.39
CA GLN A 244 -8.87 -37.05 6.61
C GLN A 244 -8.11 -35.74 6.71
N LEU A 245 -8.68 -34.63 6.20
CA LEU A 245 -8.07 -33.31 6.21
C LEU A 245 -8.55 -32.43 7.37
N LEU A 246 -9.64 -32.84 8.04
CA LEU A 246 -10.21 -32.17 9.21
C LEU A 246 -10.26 -33.16 10.39
N PRO A 247 -9.15 -33.39 11.10
CA PRO A 247 -9.22 -34.06 12.40
C PRO A 247 -9.98 -33.15 13.39
N GLU A 248 -10.88 -33.72 14.20
CA GLU A 248 -11.47 -33.02 15.36
C GLU A 248 -10.40 -32.56 16.36
#